data_AF-A0ABD7SQT8-F1
#
_entry.id   AF-A0ABD7SQT8-F1
#
_cell.length_a   1.000
_cell.length_b   1.000
_cell.length_c   1.000
_cell.angle_alpha   90.00
_cell.angle_beta   90.00
_cell.angle_gamma   90.00
#
_symmetry.space_group_name_H-M   'P 1'
#
loop_
_entity.id
_entity.type
_entity.pdbx_description
1 polymer ?
#
loop_
_entity_poly.entity_id
_entity_poly.type
_entity_poly.pdbx_seq_one_letter_code
_entity_poly.pdbx_strand_id
1 'polypeptide(L)'
;MKPVIEINSAPFVLPNDPLAALEEIASYLSAINYQKSHAVIANEDGEEPYLKGYWQTPEYLQGCQDIVSECRRIVEMAKPIEEKANKRLQALESLNAEFAAFARRQGWKHTLVDEHYALKEAIPTLTIGIDDFIEIDSYEDCPCDQEIVVFTGDSFEIEHVTSDGETGHYYPANGIEFVAYLMLPDRDQLTEKFAHKF
;
A
#
# COMPACT_ATOMS: atom_id res chain seq x y z
N MET A 1 -37.99 -7.13 38.37
CA MET A 1 -38.24 -6.24 37.20
C MET A 1 -36.96 -6.22 36.37
N LYS A 2 -37.03 -6.47 35.07
CA LYS A 2 -35.89 -6.18 34.17
C LYS A 2 -35.79 -4.65 34.05
N PRO A 3 -34.63 -4.02 34.26
CA PRO A 3 -34.51 -2.60 34.02
C PRO A 3 -34.77 -2.35 32.53
N VAL A 4 -35.81 -1.57 32.24
CA VAL A 4 -36.05 -1.02 30.91
C VAL A 4 -35.01 0.08 30.77
N ILE A 5 -33.97 -0.19 29.96
CA ILE A 5 -33.04 0.86 29.55
C ILE A 5 -33.84 1.76 28.61
N GLU A 6 -34.32 2.90 29.10
CA GLU A 6 -34.80 3.97 28.24
C GLU A 6 -33.60 4.48 27.45
N ILE A 7 -33.51 4.09 26.18
CA ILE A 7 -32.50 4.58 25.24
C ILE A 7 -32.86 6.03 24.91
N ASN A 8 -32.58 6.93 25.85
CA ASN A 8 -32.53 8.37 25.58
C ASN A 8 -31.07 8.71 25.27
N SER A 9 -30.65 8.36 24.07
CA SER A 9 -29.35 8.76 23.53
C SER A 9 -29.65 9.42 22.21
N ALA A 10 -29.42 10.74 22.12
CA ALA A 10 -29.33 11.39 20.82
C ALA A 10 -28.41 10.55 19.91
N PRO A 11 -28.75 10.34 18.63
CA PRO A 11 -27.95 9.51 17.75
C PRO A 11 -26.50 10.01 17.76
N PHE A 12 -25.60 9.14 18.18
CA PHE A 12 -24.16 9.40 18.16
C PHE A 12 -23.73 9.42 16.69
N VAL A 13 -23.42 10.60 16.16
CA VAL A 13 -23.03 10.78 14.76
C VAL A 13 -21.53 10.69 14.67
N LEU A 14 -21.03 9.65 14.02
CA LEU A 14 -19.60 9.46 13.82
C LEU A 14 -19.09 10.28 12.62
N PRO A 15 -17.89 10.86 12.71
CA PRO A 15 -17.16 11.41 11.58
C PRO A 15 -16.90 10.33 10.50
N ASN A 16 -16.80 10.77 9.24
CA ASN A 16 -16.39 9.89 8.14
C ASN A 16 -14.89 9.55 8.20
N ASP A 17 -14.08 10.40 8.87
CA ASP A 17 -12.68 10.11 9.10
C ASP A 17 -12.54 9.00 10.16
N PRO A 18 -11.95 7.84 9.83
CA PRO A 18 -11.90 6.70 10.75
C PRO A 18 -11.14 6.99 12.04
N LEU A 19 -10.10 7.83 11.98
CA LEU A 19 -9.31 8.18 13.16
C LEU A 19 -10.11 9.10 14.11
N ALA A 20 -10.74 10.14 13.57
CA ALA A 20 -11.64 11.01 14.33
C ALA A 20 -12.83 10.23 14.92
N ALA A 21 -13.38 9.25 14.19
CA ALA A 21 -14.44 8.39 14.70
C ALA A 21 -13.97 7.54 15.90
N LEU A 22 -12.77 6.97 15.84
CA LEU A 22 -12.19 6.21 16.95
C LEU A 22 -11.92 7.10 18.19
N GLU A 23 -11.42 8.32 17.98
CA GLU A 23 -11.24 9.32 19.04
C GLU A 23 -12.55 9.65 19.75
N GLU A 24 -13.62 9.85 18.96
CA GLU A 24 -14.93 10.20 19.49
C GLU A 24 -15.54 9.03 20.28
N ILE A 25 -15.39 7.79 19.80
CA ILE A 25 -15.84 6.58 20.51
C ILE A 25 -15.11 6.43 21.84
N ALA A 26 -13.77 6.53 21.85
CA ALA A 26 -12.98 6.36 23.08
C ALA A 26 -13.31 7.45 24.12
N SER A 27 -13.51 8.68 23.66
CA SER A 27 -13.93 9.81 24.49
C SER A 27 -15.34 9.61 25.05
N TYR A 28 -16.27 9.18 24.20
CA TYR A 28 -17.66 8.91 24.58
C TYR A 28 -17.75 7.81 25.65
N LEU A 29 -17.08 6.68 25.44
CA LEU A 29 -17.03 5.57 26.40
C LEU A 29 -16.53 6.03 27.78
N SER A 30 -15.47 6.84 27.78
CA SER A 30 -14.90 7.41 29.02
C SER A 30 -15.89 8.35 29.72
N ALA A 31 -16.59 9.19 28.95
CA ALA A 31 -17.54 10.17 29.47
C ALA A 31 -18.79 9.51 30.08
N ILE A 32 -19.31 8.46 29.45
CA ILE A 32 -20.53 7.80 29.95
C ILE A 32 -20.26 6.82 31.09
N ASN A 33 -19.05 6.25 31.20
CA ASN A 33 -18.78 5.17 32.15
C ASN A 33 -19.08 5.56 33.61
N TYR A 34 -18.83 6.80 33.99
CA TYR A 34 -19.01 7.28 35.37
C TYR A 34 -20.43 7.72 35.71
N GLN A 35 -21.40 7.53 34.80
CA GLN A 35 -22.81 7.82 35.06
C GLN A 35 -23.42 6.82 36.03
N LYS A 36 -24.42 7.27 36.81
CA LYS A 36 -25.13 6.40 37.77
C LYS A 36 -25.77 5.17 37.11
N SER A 37 -26.20 5.28 35.86
CA SER A 37 -26.74 4.16 35.06
C SER A 37 -25.72 3.05 34.79
N HIS A 38 -24.43 3.35 34.87
CA HIS A 38 -23.33 2.42 34.64
C HIS A 38 -22.61 2.01 35.94
N ALA A 39 -23.12 2.46 37.09
CA ALA A 39 -22.61 2.06 38.38
C ALA A 39 -22.96 0.59 38.68
N VAL A 40 -21.96 -0.17 39.11
CA VAL A 40 -22.12 -1.53 39.63
C VAL A 40 -22.25 -1.43 41.15
N ILE A 41 -23.45 -1.71 41.65
CA ILE A 41 -23.75 -1.66 43.09
C ILE A 41 -23.69 -3.08 43.65
N ALA A 42 -22.89 -3.27 44.70
CA ALA A 42 -22.90 -4.50 45.50
C ALA A 42 -24.00 -4.42 46.56
N ASN A 43 -24.65 -5.54 46.80
CA ASN A 43 -25.61 -5.72 47.89
C ASN A 43 -25.31 -7.06 48.53
N GLU A 44 -24.59 -7.02 49.65
CA GLU A 44 -24.22 -8.20 50.45
C GLU A 44 -25.20 -8.32 51.62
N ASP A 45 -25.58 -9.56 51.97
CA ASP A 45 -26.64 -9.81 52.94
C ASP A 45 -26.34 -9.17 54.31
N GLY A 46 -27.13 -8.15 54.67
CA GLY A 46 -27.03 -7.43 55.95
C GLY A 46 -26.25 -6.12 55.88
N GLU A 47 -25.73 -5.71 54.72
CA GLU A 47 -25.08 -4.42 54.51
C GLU A 47 -25.92 -3.47 53.65
N GLU A 48 -25.74 -2.16 53.85
CA GLU A 48 -26.33 -1.15 52.97
C GLU A 48 -25.67 -1.22 51.57
N PRO A 49 -26.45 -1.09 50.47
CA PRO A 49 -25.89 -1.15 49.12
C PRO A 49 -24.78 -0.12 48.91
N TYR A 50 -23.64 -0.57 48.37
CA TYR A 50 -22.48 0.31 48.13
C TYR A 50 -21.94 0.18 46.70
N LEU A 51 -21.28 1.23 46.24
CA LEU A 51 -20.68 1.28 44.91
C LEU A 51 -19.46 0.36 44.84
N LYS A 52 -19.53 -0.69 44.02
CA LYS A 52 -18.41 -1.59 43.75
C LYS A 52 -17.51 -1.08 42.62
N GLY A 53 -18.07 -0.35 41.67
CA GLY A 53 -17.34 0.19 40.52
C GLY A 53 -18.28 0.63 39.40
N TYR A 54 -17.77 0.66 38.17
CA TYR A 54 -18.53 0.98 36.97
C TYR A 54 -18.41 -0.16 35.95
N TRP A 55 -19.20 -0.12 34.88
CA TRP A 55 -19.22 -1.16 33.84
C TRP A 55 -17.84 -1.42 33.22
N GLN A 56 -17.06 -0.37 33.01
CA GLN A 56 -15.69 -0.46 32.52
C GLN A 56 -14.69 -0.11 33.61
N THR A 57 -13.60 -0.87 33.65
CA THR A 57 -12.44 -0.60 34.49
C THR A 57 -11.63 0.57 33.92
N PRO A 58 -10.95 1.38 34.75
CA PRO A 58 -10.06 2.44 34.28
C PRO A 58 -9.02 1.96 33.26
N GLU A 59 -8.48 0.75 33.45
CA GLU A 59 -7.48 0.14 32.57
C GLU A 59 -8.02 -0.13 31.16
N TYR A 60 -9.29 -0.53 31.07
CA TYR A 60 -9.96 -0.74 29.78
C TYR A 60 -10.14 0.57 29.03
N LEU A 61 -10.61 1.62 29.74
CA LEU A 61 -10.79 2.94 29.15
C LEU A 61 -9.46 3.54 28.69
N GLN A 62 -8.39 3.37 29.48
CA GLN A 62 -7.04 3.77 29.10
C GLN A 62 -6.57 2.99 27.87
N GLY A 63 -6.80 1.68 27.82
CA GLY A 63 -6.48 0.86 26.64
C GLY A 63 -7.16 1.36 25.36
N CYS A 64 -8.40 1.83 25.44
CA CYS A 64 -9.07 2.46 24.28
C CYS A 64 -8.34 3.73 23.83
N GLN A 65 -7.88 4.58 24.76
CA GLN A 65 -7.13 5.80 24.43
C GLN A 65 -5.73 5.49 23.87
N ASP A 66 -5.09 4.44 24.37
CA ASP A 66 -3.78 3.99 23.92
C ASP A 66 -3.84 3.47 22.47
N ILE A 67 -4.89 2.69 22.13
CA ILE A 67 -5.13 2.23 20.75
C ILE A 67 -5.30 3.42 19.79
N VAL A 68 -6.10 4.41 20.17
CA VAL A 68 -6.30 5.63 19.35
C VAL A 68 -4.97 6.36 19.13
N SER A 69 -4.17 6.49 20.19
CA SER A 69 -2.86 7.13 20.13
C SER A 69 -1.90 6.39 19.19
N GLU A 70 -1.91 5.06 19.25
CA GLU A 70 -1.08 4.22 18.39
C GLU A 70 -1.52 4.27 16.92
N CYS A 71 -2.83 4.25 16.65
CA CYS A 71 -3.37 4.45 15.32
C CYS A 71 -2.95 5.81 14.74
N ARG A 72 -3.00 6.89 15.54
CA ARG A 72 -2.52 8.21 15.11
C ARG A 72 -1.04 8.17 14.74
N ARG A 73 -0.21 7.55 15.59
CA ARG A 73 1.24 7.41 15.37
C ARG A 73 1.53 6.72 14.04
N ILE A 74 0.84 5.61 13.75
CA ILE A 74 0.99 4.86 12.50
C ILE A 74 0.60 5.71 11.28
N VAL A 75 -0.53 6.42 11.34
CA VAL A 75 -0.98 7.32 10.26
C VAL A 75 0.04 8.44 10.03
N GLU A 76 0.56 9.06 11.08
CA GLU A 76 1.57 10.11 10.97
C GLU A 76 2.88 9.61 10.38
N MET A 77 3.28 8.37 10.69
CA MET A 77 4.46 7.73 10.07
C MET A 77 4.27 7.42 8.59
N ALA A 78 3.03 7.20 8.14
CA ALA A 78 2.72 6.92 6.74
C ALA A 78 2.71 8.19 5.87
N LYS A 79 2.44 9.38 6.44
CA LYS A 79 2.35 10.64 5.69
C LYS A 79 3.56 10.96 4.80
N PRO A 80 4.83 10.81 5.26
CA PRO A 80 5.98 11.09 4.40
C PRO A 80 6.07 10.15 3.20
N ILE A 81 5.62 8.91 3.35
CA ILE A 81 5.60 7.91 2.27
C ILE A 81 4.56 8.31 1.24
N GLU A 82 3.36 8.68 1.69
CA GLU A 82 2.28 9.18 0.84
C GLU A 82 2.67 10.46 0.10
N GLU A 83 3.30 11.42 0.78
CA GLU A 83 3.83 12.64 0.15
C GLU A 83 4.88 12.35 -0.92
N LYS A 84 5.78 11.39 -0.67
CA LYS A 84 6.80 10.96 -1.64
C LYS A 84 6.16 10.29 -2.86
N ALA A 85 5.17 9.43 -2.64
CA ALA A 85 4.41 8.78 -3.71
C ALA A 85 3.66 9.82 -4.57
N ASN A 86 2.98 10.77 -3.94
CA ASN A 86 2.26 11.85 -4.64
C ASN A 86 3.20 12.74 -5.46
N LYS A 87 4.40 13.08 -4.94
CA LYS A 87 5.41 13.81 -5.72
C LYS A 87 5.89 13.03 -6.93
N ARG A 88 6.09 11.71 -6.79
CA ARG A 88 6.48 10.84 -7.90
C ARG A 88 5.38 10.76 -8.96
N LEU A 89 4.12 10.65 -8.54
CA LEU A 89 2.96 10.68 -9.44
C LEU A 89 2.90 11.99 -10.24
N GLN A 90 3.05 13.15 -9.59
CA GLN A 90 3.08 14.45 -10.28
C GLN A 90 4.24 14.58 -11.28
N ALA A 91 5.42 14.03 -10.93
CA ALA A 91 6.56 14.00 -11.84
C ALA A 91 6.28 13.12 -13.08
N LEU A 92 5.65 11.95 -12.88
CA LEU A 92 5.22 11.08 -13.99
C LEU A 92 4.19 11.77 -14.87
N GLU A 93 3.16 12.40 -14.30
CA GLU A 93 2.17 13.17 -15.06
C GLU A 93 2.81 14.28 -15.91
N SER A 94 3.81 14.97 -15.36
CA SER A 94 4.56 16.01 -16.08
C SER A 94 5.39 15.43 -17.23
N LEU A 95 6.13 14.34 -16.97
CA LEU A 95 6.91 13.63 -17.99
C LEU A 95 6.02 13.11 -19.12
N ASN A 96 4.85 12.57 -18.76
CA ASN A 96 3.84 12.09 -19.70
C ASN A 96 3.35 13.21 -20.61
N ALA A 97 3.10 14.40 -20.05
CA ALA A 97 2.71 15.56 -20.83
C ALA A 97 3.82 16.02 -21.81
N GLU A 98 5.08 16.01 -21.37
CA GLU A 98 6.24 16.37 -22.21
C GLU A 98 6.43 15.38 -23.35
N PHE A 99 6.36 14.08 -23.06
CA PHE A 99 6.42 13.02 -24.07
C PHE A 99 5.27 13.14 -25.07
N ALA A 100 4.06 13.40 -24.59
CA ALA A 100 2.90 13.60 -25.45
C ALA A 100 3.05 14.81 -26.38
N ALA A 101 3.73 15.87 -25.93
CA ALA A 101 4.06 17.02 -26.76
C ALA A 101 5.16 16.68 -27.78
N PHE A 102 6.18 15.90 -27.39
CA PHE A 102 7.24 15.44 -28.28
C PHE A 102 6.70 14.55 -29.40
N ALA A 103 5.94 13.50 -29.07
CA ALA A 103 5.39 12.55 -30.03
C ALA A 103 4.49 13.24 -31.07
N ARG A 104 3.68 14.22 -30.64
CA ARG A 104 2.90 15.08 -31.54
C ARG A 104 3.78 15.83 -32.54
N ARG A 105 4.93 16.37 -32.11
CA ARG A 105 5.89 17.03 -33.02
C ARG A 105 6.51 16.06 -34.03
N GLN A 106 6.69 14.79 -33.65
CA GLN A 106 7.25 13.75 -34.52
C GLN A 106 6.20 13.12 -35.46
N GLY A 107 4.94 13.57 -35.42
CA GLY A 107 3.87 13.03 -36.27
C GLY A 107 3.40 11.64 -35.86
N TRP A 108 3.69 11.20 -34.63
CA TRP A 108 3.23 9.92 -34.12
C TRP A 108 1.71 9.97 -33.91
N LYS A 109 0.98 9.04 -34.52
CA LYS A 109 -0.49 9.01 -34.49
C LYS A 109 -1.10 8.49 -33.18
N HIS A 110 -0.30 7.81 -32.36
CA HIS A 110 -0.73 7.27 -31.08
C HIS A 110 0.32 7.58 -30.01
N THR A 111 -0.10 8.32 -28.99
CA THR A 111 0.62 8.48 -27.73
C THR A 111 -0.14 7.67 -26.70
N LEU A 112 0.30 6.43 -26.47
CA LEU A 112 -0.12 5.67 -25.30
C LEU A 112 0.77 6.15 -24.15
N VAL A 113 0.20 6.99 -23.31
CA VAL A 113 0.79 7.29 -22.02
C VAL A 113 -0.32 7.27 -21.01
N ASP A 114 -0.58 6.10 -20.44
CA ASP A 114 -1.32 6.06 -19.19
C ASP A 114 -1.09 4.75 -18.43
N GLU A 115 -0.51 4.85 -17.23
CA GLU A 115 -0.57 3.78 -16.23
C GLU A 115 -2.02 3.57 -15.72
N HIS A 116 -2.97 4.46 -16.02
CA HIS A 116 -4.39 4.29 -15.66
C HIS A 116 -5.24 3.49 -16.66
N TYR A 117 -4.79 3.27 -17.91
CA TYR A 117 -5.57 2.47 -18.87
C TYR A 117 -5.53 0.95 -18.58
N ALA A 118 -4.62 0.49 -17.73
CA ALA A 118 -4.52 -0.92 -17.34
C ALA A 118 -5.61 -1.37 -16.34
N LEU A 119 -6.38 -0.45 -15.76
CA LEU A 119 -7.34 -0.78 -14.69
C LEU A 119 -8.80 -0.97 -15.15
N LYS A 120 -9.14 -0.78 -16.43
CA LYS A 120 -10.57 -0.78 -16.84
C LYS A 120 -11.01 -1.61 -18.03
N GLU A 121 -10.12 -2.15 -18.85
CA GLU A 121 -10.56 -3.14 -19.84
C GLU A 121 -9.61 -4.33 -19.85
N ALA A 122 -10.22 -5.53 -19.91
CA ALA A 122 -9.60 -6.83 -19.84
C ALA A 122 -8.56 -7.06 -20.94
N ILE A 123 -7.41 -6.44 -20.80
CA ILE A 123 -6.15 -6.91 -21.37
C ILE A 123 -5.65 -7.94 -20.35
N PRO A 124 -5.33 -9.18 -20.74
CA PRO A 124 -4.72 -10.12 -19.81
C PRO A 124 -3.46 -9.47 -19.26
N THR A 125 -3.53 -9.02 -18.01
CA THR A 125 -2.40 -8.51 -17.27
C THR A 125 -1.40 -9.65 -17.22
N LEU A 126 -0.26 -9.49 -17.88
CA LEU A 126 0.85 -10.39 -17.66
C LEU A 126 1.36 -10.06 -16.26
N THR A 127 0.83 -10.73 -15.27
CA THR A 127 1.37 -10.69 -13.91
C THR A 127 2.68 -11.42 -13.96
N ILE A 128 3.78 -10.66 -13.96
CA ILE A 128 5.12 -11.20 -13.75
C ILE A 128 5.25 -11.41 -12.24
N GLY A 129 5.26 -12.66 -11.81
CA GLY A 129 5.55 -13.04 -10.44
C GLY A 129 7.06 -13.05 -10.21
N ILE A 130 7.47 -13.04 -8.94
CA ILE A 130 8.88 -13.23 -8.59
C ILE A 130 9.40 -14.61 -9.03
N ASP A 131 8.51 -15.60 -9.12
CA ASP A 131 8.80 -16.95 -9.60
C ASP A 131 9.12 -17.02 -11.10
N ASP A 132 8.84 -15.96 -11.86
CA ASP A 132 9.17 -15.88 -13.29
C ASP A 132 10.64 -15.44 -13.51
N PHE A 133 11.32 -14.94 -12.47
CA PHE A 133 12.71 -14.50 -12.55
C PHE A 133 13.68 -15.67 -12.36
N ILE A 134 14.77 -15.63 -13.12
CA ILE A 134 15.89 -16.56 -13.06
C ILE A 134 16.93 -15.95 -12.11
N GLU A 135 17.13 -16.59 -10.97
CA GLU A 135 18.21 -16.25 -10.03
C GLU A 135 19.57 -16.50 -10.68
N ILE A 136 20.53 -15.63 -10.39
CA ILE A 136 21.89 -15.74 -10.91
C ILE A 136 22.89 -15.90 -9.78
N ASP A 137 23.86 -16.78 -9.97
CA ASP A 137 25.03 -16.86 -9.09
C ASP A 137 26.14 -15.90 -9.58
N SER A 138 26.14 -15.63 -10.89
CA SER A 138 27.12 -14.77 -11.56
C SER A 138 26.54 -14.13 -12.83
N TYR A 139 27.16 -13.07 -13.34
CA TYR A 139 26.68 -12.42 -14.57
C TYR A 139 26.87 -13.30 -15.81
N GLU A 140 27.73 -14.31 -15.73
CA GLU A 140 27.92 -15.33 -16.75
C GLU A 140 26.68 -16.21 -16.98
N ASP A 141 25.74 -16.22 -16.02
CA ASP A 141 24.45 -16.90 -16.16
C ASP A 141 23.45 -16.08 -17.01
N CYS A 142 23.77 -14.81 -17.29
CA CYS A 142 22.93 -13.93 -18.07
C CYS A 142 23.19 -14.05 -19.57
N PRO A 143 22.18 -13.81 -20.43
CA PRO A 143 22.38 -13.67 -21.85
C PRO A 143 23.23 -12.44 -22.15
N CYS A 144 24.37 -12.64 -22.82
CA CYS A 144 25.21 -11.55 -23.29
C CYS A 144 24.54 -10.80 -24.45
N ASP A 145 24.73 -9.50 -24.44
CA ASP A 145 24.31 -8.56 -25.47
C ASP A 145 22.80 -8.51 -25.76
N GLN A 146 22.00 -8.73 -24.72
CA GLN A 146 20.54 -8.64 -24.75
C GLN A 146 20.01 -7.78 -23.61
N GLU A 147 18.94 -7.03 -23.89
CA GLU A 147 18.21 -6.30 -22.85
C GLU A 147 17.37 -7.27 -22.01
N ILE A 148 17.55 -7.19 -20.70
CA ILE A 148 16.86 -8.01 -19.70
C ILE A 148 16.24 -7.12 -18.63
N VAL A 149 15.16 -7.60 -18.00
CA VAL A 149 14.63 -6.98 -16.78
C VAL A 149 15.37 -7.61 -15.61
N VAL A 150 15.95 -6.82 -14.72
CA VAL A 150 16.69 -7.31 -13.56
C VAL A 150 16.02 -6.91 -12.27
N PHE A 151 16.19 -7.72 -11.23
CA PHE A 151 15.76 -7.44 -9.88
C PHE A 151 16.96 -7.14 -8.98
N THR A 152 17.04 -5.92 -8.46
CA THR A 152 18.15 -5.43 -7.61
C THR A 152 18.03 -5.87 -6.15
N GLY A 153 16.92 -6.50 -5.77
CA GLY A 153 16.56 -6.81 -4.39
C GLY A 153 15.49 -5.88 -3.81
N ASP A 154 15.30 -4.69 -4.39
CA ASP A 154 14.31 -3.70 -3.96
C ASP A 154 13.57 -3.00 -5.11
N SER A 155 14.11 -3.02 -6.34
CA SER A 155 13.48 -2.49 -7.54
C SER A 155 13.70 -3.40 -8.76
N PHE A 156 12.98 -3.06 -9.84
CA PHE A 156 13.17 -3.67 -11.15
C PHE A 156 13.74 -2.63 -12.11
N GLU A 157 14.76 -3.01 -12.86
CA GLU A 157 15.43 -2.13 -13.82
C GLU A 157 15.62 -2.87 -15.15
N ILE A 158 15.85 -2.13 -16.23
CA ILE A 158 16.33 -2.70 -17.49
C ILE A 158 17.86 -2.65 -17.48
N GLU A 159 18.49 -3.78 -17.76
CA GLU A 159 19.94 -3.89 -17.83
C GLU A 159 20.36 -4.62 -19.11
N HIS A 160 21.61 -4.41 -19.49
CA HIS A 160 22.28 -5.07 -20.60
C HIS A 160 23.57 -5.69 -20.08
N VAL A 161 23.69 -7.02 -20.09
CA VAL A 161 24.94 -7.69 -19.70
C VAL A 161 25.83 -7.81 -20.93
N THR A 162 27.09 -7.40 -20.77
CA THR A 162 28.10 -7.51 -21.83
C THR A 162 29.37 -8.16 -21.31
N SER A 163 30.27 -8.57 -22.20
CA SER A 163 31.52 -9.23 -21.86
C SER A 163 32.72 -8.32 -22.08
N ASP A 164 33.67 -8.33 -21.15
CA ASP A 164 34.97 -7.70 -21.35
C ASP A 164 35.76 -8.46 -22.42
N GLY A 165 36.21 -7.76 -23.45
CA GLY A 165 36.97 -8.34 -24.56
C GLY A 165 38.37 -8.85 -24.18
N GLU A 166 38.94 -8.41 -23.05
CA GLU A 166 40.25 -8.88 -22.58
C GLU A 166 40.14 -10.05 -21.61
N THR A 167 39.24 -9.98 -20.62
CA THR A 167 39.12 -11.01 -19.57
C THR A 167 38.03 -12.04 -19.85
N GLY A 168 37.06 -11.72 -20.72
CA GLY A 168 35.90 -12.56 -20.99
C GLY A 168 34.83 -12.53 -19.91
N HIS A 169 35.02 -11.75 -18.83
CA HIS A 169 34.06 -11.65 -17.73
C HIS A 169 32.84 -10.84 -18.11
N TYR A 170 31.69 -11.29 -17.62
CA TYR A 170 30.42 -10.63 -17.89
C TYR A 170 30.15 -9.57 -16.83
N TYR A 171 29.58 -8.45 -17.25
CA TYR A 171 29.24 -7.35 -16.36
C TYR A 171 28.02 -6.57 -16.84
N PRO A 172 27.25 -5.99 -15.91
CA PRO A 172 26.16 -5.06 -16.23
C PRO A 172 26.73 -3.79 -16.87
N ALA A 173 26.28 -3.47 -18.07
CA ALA A 173 26.78 -2.32 -18.82
C ALA A 173 26.43 -0.98 -18.14
N ASN A 174 25.27 -0.90 -17.46
CA ASN A 174 24.90 0.29 -16.68
C ASN A 174 25.46 0.26 -15.25
N GLY A 175 26.16 -0.81 -14.85
CA GLY A 175 26.78 -0.95 -13.54
C GLY A 175 25.78 -1.21 -12.40
N ILE A 176 24.58 -1.69 -12.72
CA ILE A 176 23.56 -2.04 -11.72
C ILE A 176 23.83 -3.46 -11.22
N GLU A 177 23.94 -3.63 -9.91
CA GLU A 177 24.02 -4.96 -9.29
C GLU A 177 22.61 -5.56 -9.16
N PHE A 178 22.46 -6.84 -9.50
CA PHE A 178 21.19 -7.55 -9.45
C PHE A 178 21.37 -9.03 -9.11
N VAL A 179 20.29 -9.64 -8.61
CA VAL A 179 20.29 -11.03 -8.11
C VAL A 179 19.46 -11.98 -8.95
N ALA A 180 18.61 -11.45 -9.83
CA ALA A 180 17.80 -12.25 -10.74
C ALA A 180 17.43 -11.45 -11.98
N TYR A 181 17.11 -12.14 -13.07
CA TYR A 181 16.67 -11.51 -14.32
C TYR A 181 15.47 -12.21 -14.95
N LEU A 182 14.79 -11.51 -15.84
CA LEU A 182 13.72 -12.00 -16.68
C LEU A 182 14.01 -11.61 -18.13
N MET A 183 13.87 -12.58 -19.03
CA MET A 183 13.96 -12.35 -20.47
C MET A 183 12.80 -11.48 -20.96
N LEU A 184 13.13 -10.42 -21.70
CA LEU A 184 12.12 -9.70 -22.44
C LEU A 184 11.61 -10.58 -23.60
N PRO A 185 10.29 -10.67 -23.81
CA PRO A 185 9.76 -11.38 -24.96
C PRO A 185 10.21 -10.69 -26.26
N ASP A 186 10.66 -11.49 -27.22
CA ASP A 186 11.09 -10.97 -28.52
C ASP A 186 9.92 -10.27 -29.23
N ARG A 187 10.24 -9.23 -29.99
CA ARG A 187 9.29 -8.47 -30.82
C ARG A 187 8.51 -9.38 -31.76
N ASP A 188 9.13 -10.40 -32.33
CA ASP A 188 8.46 -11.35 -33.22
C ASP A 188 7.45 -12.23 -32.45
N GLN A 189 7.81 -12.66 -31.24
CA GLN A 189 6.92 -13.43 -30.35
C GLN A 189 5.72 -12.59 -29.87
N LEU A 190 5.94 -11.31 -29.57
CA LEU A 190 4.87 -10.38 -29.24
C LEU A 190 3.96 -10.14 -30.45
N THR A 191 4.53 -10.00 -31.64
CA THR A 191 3.77 -9.78 -32.87
C THR A 191 2.86 -10.97 -33.16
N GLU A 192 3.31 -12.22 -33.05
CA GLU A 192 2.44 -13.40 -33.19
C GLU A 192 1.35 -13.46 -32.11
N LYS A 193 1.70 -13.19 -30.85
CA LYS A 193 0.75 -13.24 -29.72
C LYS A 193 -0.37 -12.21 -29.83
N PHE A 194 -0.08 -11.06 -30.45
CA PHE A 194 -1.04 -9.97 -30.65
C PHE A 194 -1.57 -9.87 -32.09
N ALA A 195 -1.07 -10.67 -33.04
CA ALA A 195 -1.51 -10.67 -34.45
C ALA A 195 -3.00 -10.96 -34.62
N HIS A 196 -3.63 -11.67 -33.67
CA HIS A 196 -5.06 -11.97 -33.69
C HIS A 196 -5.95 -10.92 -33.02
N LYS A 197 -5.37 -9.83 -32.50
CA LYS A 197 -6.12 -8.74 -31.84
C LYS A 197 -6.26 -7.48 -32.70
N PHE A 198 -5.82 -7.52 -33.96
CA PHE A 198 -5.94 -6.43 -34.93
C PHE A 198 -6.62 -6.89 -36.22
#